data_AF-A0A1X1X7E1-F1
#
_entry.id   AF-A0A1X1X7E1-F1
#
_cell.length_a   1.000
_cell.length_b   1.000
_cell.length_c   1.000
_cell.angle_alpha   90.00
_cell.angle_beta   90.00
_cell.angle_gamma   90.00
#
_symmetry.space_group_name_H-M   'P 1'
#
loop_
_entity.id
_entity.type
_entity.pdbx_description
1 polymer ?
#
loop_
_entity_poly.entity_id
_entity_poly.type
_entity_poly.pdbx_seq_one_letter_code
_entity_poly.pdbx_strand_id
1 'polypeptide(L)'
;MTRIVSADLVDAALESTGRVQRRIRVLPARVVVYLLLAGALFAEIGYQQVWARLVAGLDPTAVASPGSSALSQALRRVGVAPLRELFTLVRGPAVGAARWHGLLVCAIDGTSMFVPTTPPTPQHSGAKPAAPPPSPGIRCCGC
;
A
#
# COMPACT_ATOMS: atom_id res chain seq x y z
N MET A 1 1.10 14.04 10.28
CA MET A 1 1.04 13.32 8.99
C MET A 1 0.24 12.03 9.05
N THR A 2 0.37 11.25 10.13
CA THR A 2 -0.30 9.94 10.30
C THR A 2 -1.83 9.97 10.23
N ARG A 3 -2.45 11.14 10.38
CA ARG A 3 -3.91 11.33 10.24
C ARG A 3 -4.40 11.28 8.77
N ILE A 4 -3.55 11.66 7.81
CA ILE A 4 -3.88 11.66 6.37
C ILE A 4 -3.31 10.41 5.71
N VAL A 5 -2.10 10.02 6.10
CA VAL A 5 -1.42 8.80 5.64
C VAL A 5 -1.25 7.90 6.86
N SER A 6 -2.22 7.02 7.09
CA SER A 6 -2.18 6.06 8.21
C SER A 6 -1.04 5.05 8.04
N ALA A 7 -0.64 4.42 9.14
CA ALA A 7 0.37 3.36 9.09
C ALA A 7 -0.06 2.22 8.16
N ASP A 8 -1.33 1.84 8.23
CA ASP A 8 -1.90 0.75 7.42
C ASP A 8 -1.83 1.05 5.92
N LEU A 9 -2.05 2.30 5.50
CA LEU A 9 -1.92 2.71 4.10
C LEU A 9 -0.47 2.61 3.61
N VAL A 10 0.49 2.98 4.45
CA VAL A 10 1.92 2.86 4.13
C VAL A 10 2.33 1.39 4.05
N ASP A 11 1.84 0.56 4.96
CA ASP A 11 2.11 -0.87 4.97
C ASP A 11 1.52 -1.55 3.74
N ALA A 12 0.26 -1.26 3.40
CA ALA A 12 -0.39 -1.77 2.19
C ALA A 12 0.40 -1.40 0.93
N ALA A 13 0.89 -0.15 0.84
CA ALA A 13 1.70 0.29 -0.30
C ALA A 13 3.08 -0.40 -0.35
N LEU A 14 3.71 -0.64 0.80
CA LEU A 14 4.98 -1.36 0.88
C LEU A 14 4.81 -2.86 0.53
N GLU A 15 3.70 -3.46 0.96
CA GLU A 15 3.35 -4.84 0.66
C GLU A 15 3.06 -5.05 -0.83
N SER A 16 2.21 -4.22 -1.44
CA SER A 16 1.85 -4.38 -2.85
C SER A 16 3.05 -4.15 -3.78
N THR A 17 4.00 -3.29 -3.38
CA THR A 17 5.22 -3.00 -4.15
C THR A 17 6.38 -3.93 -3.82
N GLY A 18 6.21 -4.87 -2.88
CA GLY A 18 7.27 -5.79 -2.45
C GLY A 18 8.47 -5.09 -1.80
N ARG A 19 8.25 -3.88 -1.25
CA ARG A 19 9.28 -3.06 -0.60
C ARG A 19 9.29 -3.18 0.92
N VAL A 20 8.50 -4.10 1.47
CA VAL A 20 8.64 -4.51 2.88
C VAL A 20 10.06 -5.01 3.13
N GLN A 21 10.60 -4.61 4.28
CA GLN A 21 11.95 -5.01 4.67
C GLN A 21 12.07 -6.54 4.82
N ARG A 22 12.98 -7.18 4.07
CA ARG A 22 13.35 -8.59 4.32
C ARG A 22 14.24 -8.77 5.56
N ARG A 23 15.01 -7.74 5.92
CA ARG A 23 15.75 -7.62 7.18
C ARG A 23 15.62 -6.20 7.70
N ILE A 24 15.35 -6.06 8.98
CA ILE A 24 15.33 -4.76 9.65
C ILE A 24 16.79 -4.29 9.76
N ARG A 25 17.15 -3.28 8.96
CA ARG A 25 18.38 -2.49 9.15
C ARG A 25 18.04 -1.25 9.99
N VAL A 26 19.03 -0.40 10.26
CA VAL A 26 18.93 0.86 11.06
C VAL A 26 17.62 1.63 10.85
N LEU A 27 17.08 1.67 9.62
CA LEU A 27 15.78 2.27 9.31
C LEU A 27 14.78 1.26 8.72
N PRO A 28 13.61 1.05 9.35
CA PRO A 28 12.47 0.36 8.76
C PRO A 28 11.95 1.07 7.49
N ALA A 29 11.42 0.32 6.54
CA ALA A 29 10.89 0.86 5.27
C ALA A 29 9.76 1.87 5.49
N ARG A 30 8.86 1.62 6.45
CA ARG A 30 7.79 2.55 6.84
C ARG A 30 8.32 3.92 7.25
N VAL A 31 9.37 3.94 8.07
CA VAL A 31 10.00 5.18 8.54
C VAL A 31 10.62 5.96 7.38
N VAL A 32 11.21 5.27 6.41
CA VAL A 32 11.77 5.91 5.22
C VAL A 32 10.68 6.52 4.33
N VAL A 33 9.50 5.90 4.23
CA VAL A 33 8.35 6.52 3.53
C VAL A 33 7.92 7.81 4.22
N TYR A 34 7.82 7.83 5.56
CA TYR A 34 7.54 9.07 6.29
C TYR A 34 8.62 10.13 6.11
N LEU A 35 9.90 9.73 6.06
CA LEU A 35 10.99 10.65 5.75
C LEU A 35 10.88 11.25 4.35
N LEU A 36 10.50 10.46 3.33
CA LEU A 36 10.25 10.95 1.97
C LEU A 36 9.13 11.98 1.94
N LEU A 37 8.00 11.67 2.60
CA LEU A 37 6.86 12.56 2.67
C LEU A 37 7.19 13.86 3.44
N ALA A 38 7.93 13.76 4.54
CA ALA A 38 8.43 14.92 5.27
C ALA A 38 9.43 15.74 4.45
N GLY A 39 10.30 15.08 3.66
CA GLY A 39 11.21 15.75 2.75
C GLY A 39 10.48 16.56 1.67
N ALA A 40 9.34 16.07 1.17
CA ALA A 40 8.49 16.83 0.26
C ALA A 40 7.81 18.03 0.93
N LEU A 41 7.46 17.94 2.21
CA LEU A 41 6.90 19.05 3.00
C LEU A 41 7.95 20.11 3.38
N PHE A 42 9.20 19.69 3.55
CA PHE A 42 10.32 20.53 3.97
C PHE A 42 11.43 20.52 2.91
N ALA A 43 11.09 20.82 1.66
CA ALA A 43 12.02 20.76 0.53
C ALA A 43 13.22 21.71 0.67
N GLU A 44 13.09 22.77 1.47
CA GLU A 44 14.12 23.81 1.69
C GLU A 44 15.26 23.38 2.63
N ILE A 45 15.18 22.21 3.27
CA ILE A 45 16.17 21.75 4.25
C ILE A 45 16.70 20.35 3.91
N GLY A 46 17.94 20.07 4.31
CA GLY A 46 18.56 18.76 4.09
C GLY A 46 17.90 17.63 4.89
N TYR A 47 17.99 16.39 4.40
CA TYR A 47 17.37 15.20 5.00
C TYR A 47 17.75 14.95 6.48
N GLN A 48 18.92 15.37 6.95
CA GLN A 48 19.26 15.29 8.38
C GLN A 48 18.39 16.23 9.23
N GLN A 49 18.12 17.43 8.73
CA GLN A 49 17.24 18.38 9.40
C GLN A 49 15.79 17.91 9.36
N VAL A 50 15.36 17.32 8.24
CA VAL A 50 14.05 16.67 8.12
C VAL A 50 13.93 15.53 9.12
N TRP A 51 14.96 14.68 9.24
CA TRP A 51 15.00 13.60 10.24
C TRP A 51 14.84 14.14 11.65
N ALA A 52 15.63 15.15 12.02
CA ALA A 52 15.55 15.79 13.34
C ALA A 52 14.14 16.32 13.64
N ARG A 53 13.45 16.91 12.65
CA ARG A 53 12.07 17.37 12.79
C ARG A 53 11.06 16.22 12.88
N LEU A 54 11.28 15.13 12.13
CA LEU A 54 10.39 13.97 12.12
C LEU A 54 10.37 13.26 13.48
N VAL A 55 11.52 13.25 14.17
CA VAL A 55 11.69 12.61 15.48
C VAL A 55 11.62 13.60 16.65
N ALA A 56 11.43 14.89 16.37
CA ALA A 56 11.25 15.91 17.40
C ALA A 56 10.00 15.60 18.22
N GLY A 57 10.19 15.18 19.47
CA GLY A 57 9.11 14.75 20.37
C GLY A 57 9.09 13.24 20.66
N LEU A 58 10.00 12.46 20.06
CA LEU A 58 10.26 11.08 20.46
C LEU A 58 11.42 11.01 21.45
N ASP A 59 11.45 9.97 22.27
CA ASP A 59 12.57 9.70 23.17
C ASP A 59 13.85 9.48 22.34
N PRO A 60 14.92 10.27 22.55
CA PRO A 60 16.19 10.13 21.84
C PRO A 60 16.83 8.74 21.97
N THR A 61 16.56 8.03 23.07
CA THR A 61 17.10 6.68 23.31
C THR A 61 16.37 5.60 22.51
N ALA A 62 15.15 5.88 22.07
CA ALA A 62 14.33 4.97 21.27
C ALA A 62 14.49 5.18 19.75
N VAL A 63 15.23 6.23 19.34
CA VAL A 63 15.31 6.67 17.94
C VAL A 63 16.73 6.48 17.40
N ALA A 64 16.84 5.87 16.22
CA ALA A 64 18.12 5.73 15.53
C ALA A 64 18.69 7.11 15.13
N SER A 65 20.02 7.25 15.17
CA SER A 65 20.73 8.45 14.69
C SER A 65 21.50 8.15 13.40
N PRO A 66 20.83 8.06 12.24
CA PRO A 66 21.47 7.76 10.96
C PRO A 66 22.24 8.97 10.40
N GLY A 67 23.43 8.71 9.87
CA GLY A 67 24.17 9.70 9.07
C GLY A 67 23.51 9.97 7.71
N SER A 68 23.92 11.05 7.04
CA SER A 68 23.39 11.46 5.73
C SER A 68 23.51 10.39 4.64
N SER A 69 24.61 9.62 4.65
CA SER A 69 24.81 8.49 3.72
C SER A 69 23.83 7.34 3.98
N ALA A 70 23.54 7.03 5.24
CA ALA A 70 22.58 6.01 5.64
C ALA A 70 21.15 6.41 5.25
N LEU A 71 20.78 7.68 5.43
CA LEU A 71 19.50 8.22 4.94
C LEU A 71 19.41 8.09 3.42
N SER A 72 20.43 8.55 2.69
CA SER A 72 20.46 8.47 1.23
C SER A 72 20.36 7.03 0.71
N GLN A 73 21.04 6.07 1.36
CA GLN A 73 20.95 4.66 1.03
C GLN A 73 19.57 4.09 1.33
N ALA A 74 18.97 4.48 2.45
CA ALA A 74 17.62 4.05 2.82
C ALA A 74 16.56 4.55 1.82
N LEU A 75 16.66 5.82 1.39
CA LEU A 75 15.80 6.42 0.37
C LEU A 75 15.92 5.68 -0.97
N ARG A 76 17.15 5.38 -1.43
CA ARG A 76 17.38 4.60 -2.66
C ARG A 76 16.80 3.19 -2.58
N ARG A 77 16.89 2.54 -1.42
CA ARG A 77 16.35 1.19 -1.21
C ARG A 77 14.82 1.15 -1.33
N VAL A 78 14.13 2.13 -0.75
CA VAL A 78 12.67 2.21 -0.82
C VAL A 78 12.21 2.65 -2.20
N GLY A 79 12.86 3.66 -2.78
CA GLY A 79 12.59 4.16 -4.13
C GLY A 79 11.19 4.76 -4.28
N VAL A 80 10.78 4.98 -5.55
CA VAL A 80 9.52 5.67 -5.90
C VAL A 80 8.29 4.76 -5.87
N ALA A 81 8.46 3.44 -5.96
CA ALA A 81 7.33 2.51 -6.12
C ALA A 81 6.29 2.62 -4.99
N PRO A 82 6.66 2.63 -3.70
CA PRO A 82 5.68 2.78 -2.62
C PRO A 82 4.96 4.13 -2.62
N LEU A 83 5.62 5.20 -3.08
CA LEU A 83 4.98 6.52 -3.18
C LEU A 83 3.95 6.55 -4.30
N ARG A 84 4.25 5.92 -5.44
CA ARG A 84 3.31 5.82 -6.55
C ARG A 84 2.07 5.02 -6.14
N GLU A 85 2.28 3.93 -5.42
CA GLU A 85 1.19 3.12 -4.91
C GLU A 85 0.36 3.84 -3.85
N LEU A 86 1.03 4.49 -2.89
CA LEU A 86 0.34 5.28 -1.87
C LEU A 86 -0.52 6.37 -2.52
N PHE A 87 -0.03 7.01 -3.59
CA PHE A 87 -0.83 7.94 -4.37
C PHE A 87 -2.04 7.26 -5.03
N THR A 88 -1.88 6.07 -5.61
CA THR A 88 -3.01 5.27 -6.13
C THR A 88 -4.05 4.96 -5.06
N LEU A 89 -3.63 4.66 -3.82
CA LEU A 89 -4.54 4.34 -2.71
C LEU A 89 -5.27 5.57 -2.17
N VAL A 90 -4.62 6.74 -2.19
CA VAL A 90 -5.14 7.98 -1.58
C VAL A 90 -5.82 8.89 -2.60
N ARG A 91 -5.57 8.72 -3.91
CA ARG A 91 -6.18 9.58 -4.93
C ARG A 91 -7.70 9.47 -4.85
N GLY A 92 -8.34 10.63 -4.91
CA GLY A 92 -9.78 10.70 -5.08
C GLY A 92 -10.19 10.36 -6.53
N PRO A 93 -11.49 10.47 -6.82
CA PRO A 93 -12.01 10.32 -8.18
C PRO A 93 -11.29 11.26 -9.14
N ALA A 94 -11.13 10.82 -10.39
CA ALA A 94 -10.60 11.67 -11.45
C ALA A 94 -11.42 12.97 -11.58
N VAL A 95 -10.74 14.05 -11.97
CA VAL A 95 -11.40 15.31 -12.31
C VAL A 95 -12.40 15.03 -13.44
N GLY A 96 -13.67 15.43 -13.26
CA GLY A 96 -14.75 15.16 -14.21
C GLY A 96 -15.41 13.79 -14.06
N ALA A 97 -15.13 13.01 -13.00
CA ALA A 97 -15.85 11.79 -12.69
C ALA A 97 -17.37 12.04 -12.65
N ALA A 98 -18.14 11.15 -13.27
CA ALA A 98 -19.59 11.28 -13.38
C ALA A 98 -20.22 11.38 -11.98
N ARG A 99 -21.14 12.33 -11.83
CA ARG A 99 -21.90 12.52 -10.60
C ARG A 99 -23.40 12.50 -10.89
N TRP A 100 -24.16 11.89 -9.99
CA TRP A 100 -25.61 11.90 -10.00
C TRP A 100 -26.10 12.41 -8.64
N HIS A 101 -26.91 13.48 -8.65
CA HIS A 101 -27.33 14.21 -7.43
C HIS A 101 -26.20 14.50 -6.42
N GLY A 102 -25.03 14.90 -6.92
CA GLY A 102 -23.89 15.21 -6.06
C GLY A 102 -23.20 14.00 -5.45
N LEU A 103 -23.52 12.77 -5.86
CA LEU A 103 -22.82 11.54 -5.49
C LEU A 103 -21.96 11.06 -6.66
N LEU A 104 -20.84 10.40 -6.38
CA LEU A 104 -20.01 9.77 -7.42
C LEU A 104 -20.74 8.56 -7.98
N VAL A 105 -20.83 8.49 -9.30
CA VAL A 105 -21.32 7.28 -9.97
C VAL A 105 -20.18 6.27 -9.94
N CYS A 106 -20.38 5.16 -9.22
CA CYS A 106 -19.48 4.01 -9.25
C CYS A 106 -20.28 2.78 -9.66
N ALA A 107 -19.71 1.95 -10.52
CA ALA A 107 -20.25 0.64 -10.83
C ALA A 107 -19.62 -0.38 -9.86
N ILE A 108 -20.45 -1.10 -9.13
CA ILE A 108 -20.01 -2.26 -8.35
C ILE A 108 -20.30 -3.47 -9.22
N ASP A 109 -19.29 -3.93 -9.97
CA ASP A 109 -19.37 -5.19 -10.71
C ASP A 109 -18.43 -6.21 -10.06
N GLY A 110 -19.01 -7.24 -9.45
CA GLY A 110 -18.23 -8.21 -8.67
C GLY A 110 -18.99 -8.96 -7.57
N THR A 111 -20.31 -9.14 -7.67
CA THR A 111 -21.00 -10.05 -6.75
C THR A 111 -20.76 -11.50 -7.21
N SER A 112 -19.74 -12.15 -6.65
CA SER A 112 -19.63 -13.60 -6.71
C SER A 112 -20.30 -14.20 -5.47
N MET A 113 -21.40 -14.91 -5.67
CA MET A 113 -22.03 -15.72 -4.63
C MET A 113 -21.43 -17.14 -4.69
N PHE A 114 -20.89 -17.62 -3.58
CA PHE A 114 -20.61 -19.04 -3.42
C PHE A 114 -21.94 -19.78 -3.35
N VAL A 115 -22.30 -20.48 -4.42
CA VAL A 115 -23.41 -21.43 -4.41
C VAL A 115 -22.90 -22.71 -3.75
N PRO A 116 -23.46 -23.13 -2.59
CA PRO A 116 -23.12 -24.42 -2.01
C PRO A 116 -23.55 -25.52 -2.99
N THR A 117 -22.64 -26.41 -3.36
CA THR A 117 -22.98 -27.62 -4.11
C THR A 117 -23.82 -28.51 -3.21
N THR A 118 -25.12 -28.59 -3.43
CA THR A 118 -25.92 -29.71 -2.91
C THR A 118 -25.37 -31.01 -3.50
N PRO A 119 -25.31 -32.11 -2.74
CA PRO A 119 -24.85 -33.38 -3.28
C PRO A 119 -25.69 -33.73 -4.52
N PRO A 120 -25.07 -34.22 -5.60
CA PRO A 120 -25.76 -34.48 -6.86
C PRO A 120 -26.88 -35.49 -6.64
N THR A 121 -28.10 -35.10 -6.98
CA THR A 121 -29.19 -36.07 -7.19
C THR A 121 -28.78 -36.95 -8.38
N PRO A 122 -28.76 -38.28 -8.26
CA PRO A 122 -28.48 -39.13 -9.40
C PRO A 122 -29.72 -39.09 -10.31
N GLN A 123 -29.63 -38.36 -11.44
CA GLN A 123 -30.29 -38.64 -12.73
C GLN A 123 -30.31 -37.39 -13.63
N HIS A 124 -29.28 -37.25 -14.47
CA HIS A 124 -29.37 -37.21 -15.94
C HIS A 124 -27.94 -36.96 -16.45
N SER A 125 -27.42 -37.97 -17.12
CA SER A 125 -26.10 -38.16 -17.71
C SER A 125 -25.47 -36.92 -18.37
N GLY A 126 -24.20 -36.65 -18.02
CA GLY A 126 -23.33 -35.75 -18.78
C GLY A 126 -22.02 -35.34 -18.11
N ALA A 127 -21.33 -36.20 -17.34
CA ALA A 127 -20.01 -35.85 -16.78
C ALA A 127 -18.87 -36.34 -17.69
N LYS A 128 -17.94 -35.44 -18.04
CA LYS A 128 -16.53 -35.80 -18.21
C LYS A 128 -15.79 -35.41 -16.92
N PRO A 129 -14.92 -36.27 -16.35
CA PRO A 129 -14.11 -35.88 -15.20
C PRO A 129 -12.85 -35.16 -15.68
N ALA A 130 -12.44 -34.09 -14.99
CA ALA A 130 -11.09 -33.55 -15.09
C ALA A 130 -10.62 -33.00 -13.72
N ALA A 131 -9.37 -33.32 -13.39
CA ALA A 131 -8.68 -33.17 -12.10
C ALA A 131 -8.33 -31.71 -11.71
N PRO A 132 -7.95 -31.43 -10.45
CA PRO A 132 -7.81 -30.06 -9.95
C PRO A 132 -6.41 -29.47 -10.22
N PRO A 133 -6.31 -28.23 -10.73
CA PRO A 133 -5.10 -27.43 -10.60
C PRO A 133 -5.22 -26.41 -9.43
N PRO A 134 -4.16 -26.20 -8.61
CA PRO A 134 -4.17 -25.18 -7.57
C PRO A 134 -3.70 -23.79 -8.06
N SER A 135 -4.27 -22.75 -7.45
CA SER A 135 -3.83 -21.32 -7.37
C SER A 135 -4.15 -20.42 -8.58
N PRO A 136 -4.06 -19.06 -8.47
CA PRO A 136 -4.13 -18.16 -7.32
C PRO A 136 -5.30 -17.17 -7.46
N GLY A 137 -5.88 -16.70 -6.36
CA GLY A 137 -6.88 -15.62 -6.40
C GLY A 137 -6.28 -14.34 -6.99
N ILE A 138 -6.73 -13.98 -8.20
CA ILE A 138 -6.36 -12.73 -8.87
C ILE A 138 -7.13 -11.59 -8.20
N ARG A 139 -6.39 -10.61 -7.68
CA ARG A 139 -6.88 -9.29 -7.26
C ARG A 139 -7.65 -8.63 -8.39
N CYS A 140 -8.83 -8.08 -8.10
CA CYS A 140 -9.38 -7.01 -8.92
C CYS A 140 -9.00 -5.65 -8.32
N CYS A 141 -8.18 -4.93 -9.06
CA CYS A 141 -7.96 -3.50 -8.89
C CYS A 141 -9.28 -2.76 -9.18
N GLY A 142 -9.76 -1.99 -8.22
CA GLY A 142 -10.82 -1.00 -8.43
C GLY A 142 -10.21 0.36 -8.78
N CYS A 143 -10.61 0.90 -9.93
CA CYS A 143 -10.40 2.24 -10.50
C CYS A 143 -9.08 2.98 -10.20
#